data_AF-A0A328A908-F1
#
_entry.id   AF-A0A328A908-F1
#
_cell.length_a   1.000
_cell.length_b   1.000
_cell.length_c   1.000
_cell.angle_alpha   90.00
_cell.angle_beta   90.00
_cell.angle_gamma   90.00
#
_symmetry.space_group_name_H-M   'P 1'
#
loop_
_entity.id
_entity.type
_entity.pdbx_description
1 polymer ?
#
loop_
_entity_poly.entity_id
_entity_poly.type
_entity_poly.pdbx_seq_one_letter_code
_entity_poly.pdbx_strand_id
1 'polypeptide(L)' 'MAGNYACIRMRGEEAEILGVGEALDLSRLHEALPKRVREAAPLVYTRLNVARATRTAEHEDLLAAHGPVKLRERA' A
#
# COMPACT_ATOMS: atom_id res chain seq x y z
N MET A 1 -9.85 -14.02 1.91
CA MET A 1 -8.57 -13.58 2.50
C MET A 1 -8.32 -12.15 2.01
N ALA A 2 -7.91 -11.27 2.92
CA ALA A 2 -7.50 -9.90 2.61
C ALA A 2 -6.36 -9.86 1.58
N GLY A 3 -6.44 -8.91 0.65
CA GLY A 3 -5.38 -8.59 -0.29
C GLY A 3 -4.38 -7.60 0.29
N ASN A 4 -3.11 -7.81 -0.01
CA ASN A 4 -2.01 -6.93 0.40
C ASN A 4 -1.89 -5.78 -0.60
N TYR A 5 -1.59 -4.59 -0.12
CA TYR A 5 -1.41 -3.40 -0.95
C TYR A 5 -0.25 -2.53 -0.47
N ALA A 6 0.32 -1.78 -1.41
CA ALA A 6 1.28 -0.72 -1.14
C ALA A 6 0.72 0.63 -1.64
N CYS A 7 0.85 1.66 -0.81
CA CYS A 7 0.54 3.04 -1.18
C CYS A 7 1.79 3.67 -1.80
N ILE A 8 1.69 4.12 -3.05
CA ILE A 8 2.82 4.62 -3.83
C ILE A 8 2.57 6.07 -4.24
N ARG A 9 3.62 6.89 -4.14
CA ARG A 9 3.70 8.22 -4.73
C ARG A 9 4.70 8.23 -5.87
N MET A 10 4.30 8.73 -7.03
CA MET A 10 5.23 9.00 -8.12
C MET A 10 5.87 10.37 -7.93
N ARG A 11 7.20 10.46 -8.09
CA ARG A 11 7.98 11.69 -8.18
C ARG A 11 8.71 11.71 -9.52
N GLY A 12 8.02 12.16 -10.57
CA GLY A 12 8.53 12.00 -11.94
C GLY A 12 8.53 10.53 -12.34
N GLU A 13 9.68 9.99 -12.71
CA GLU A 13 9.86 8.58 -13.08
C GLU A 13 10.12 7.67 -11.87
N GLU A 14 10.37 8.24 -10.70
CA GLU A 14 10.66 7.49 -9.48
C GLU A 14 9.37 7.16 -8.70
N ALA A 15 9.29 5.93 -8.19
CA ALA A 15 8.20 5.47 -7.34
C ALA A 15 8.66 5.40 -5.87
N GLU A 16 7.93 6.07 -4.98
CA GLU A 16 8.17 6.08 -3.55
C GLU A 16 7.07 5.31 -2.82
N ILE A 17 7.43 4.28 -2.06
CA ILE A 17 6.49 3.53 -1.21
C ILE A 17 6.28 4.32 0.09
N LEU A 18 5.04 4.75 0.33
CA LEU A 18 4.67 5.51 1.52
C LEU A 18 4.23 4.61 2.69
N GLY A 19 3.89 3.37 2.40
CA GLY A 19 3.53 2.36 3.40
C GLY A 19 2.77 1.19 2.78
N VAL A 20 2.60 0.14 3.55
CA VAL A 20 1.89 -1.08 3.13
C VAL A 20 0.76 -1.45 4.10
N GLY A 21 -0.25 -2.14 3.57
CA GLY A 21 -1.37 -2.61 4.37
C GLY A 21 -2.10 -3.81 3.77
N GLU A 22 -3.14 -4.25 4.46
CA GLU A 22 -4.01 -5.35 4.05
C GLU A 22 -5.46 -4.90 4.05
N ALA A 23 -6.26 -5.38 3.09
CA ALA A 23 -7.68 -5.06 3.01
C ALA A 23 -8.49 -6.29 2.60
N LEU A 24 -9.66 -6.49 3.21
CA LEU A 24 -10.55 -7.59 2.88
C LEU A 24 -11.06 -7.55 1.44
N ASP A 25 -11.19 -6.34 0.88
CA ASP A 25 -11.64 -6.09 -0.49
C ASP A 25 -10.77 -4.98 -1.11
N LEU A 26 -9.99 -5.35 -2.13
CA LEU A 26 -9.12 -4.42 -2.85
C LEU A 26 -9.89 -3.52 -3.83
N SER A 27 -11.09 -3.92 -4.27
CA SER A 27 -11.89 -3.15 -5.23
C SER A 27 -12.38 -1.82 -4.64
N ARG A 28 -12.58 -1.78 -3.31
CA ARG A 28 -13.04 -0.60 -2.56
C ARG A 28 -11.92 0.12 -1.81
N LEU A 29 -10.68 -0.36 -1.95
CA LEU A 29 -9.56 0.11 -1.14
C LEU A 29 -9.33 1.60 -1.32
N HIS A 30 -9.35 2.11 -2.55
CA HIS A 30 -9.12 3.53 -2.81
C HIS A 30 -10.14 4.43 -2.05
N GLU A 31 -11.41 4.06 -2.03
CA GLU A 31 -12.46 4.81 -1.32
C GLU A 31 -12.33 4.72 0.21
N ALA A 32 -11.90 3.55 0.70
CA ALA A 32 -11.69 3.30 2.12
C ALA A 32 -10.43 4.00 2.69
N LEU A 33 -9.49 4.40 1.83
CA LEU A 33 -8.29 5.12 2.27
C LEU A 33 -8.65 6.53 2.77
N PRO A 34 -8.05 6.98 3.88
CA PRO A 34 -8.22 8.34 4.36
C PRO A 34 -7.89 9.35 3.26
N LYS A 35 -8.64 10.46 3.18
CA LYS A 35 -8.48 11.47 2.11
C LYS A 35 -7.02 11.91 1.92
N ARG A 36 -6.30 12.13 3.02
CA ARG A 36 -4.87 12.48 3.00
C ARG A 36 -3.99 11.40 2.37
N VAL A 37 -4.33 10.12 2.57
CA VAL A 37 -3.62 8.98 1.95
C VAL A 37 -3.86 8.95 0.45
N ARG A 38 -5.10 9.16 0.01
CA ARG A 38 -5.42 9.27 -1.42
C ARG A 38 -4.70 10.43 -2.11
N GLU A 39 -4.61 11.58 -1.44
CA GLU A 39 -3.92 12.76 -1.98
C GLU A 39 -2.39 12.56 -2.02
N ALA A 40 -1.81 11.87 -1.04
CA ALA A 40 -0.36 11.64 -0.96
C ALA A 40 0.12 10.44 -1.78
N ALA A 41 -0.67 9.38 -1.87
CA ALA A 41 -0.41 8.16 -2.64
C ALA A 41 -1.55 7.93 -3.64
N PRO A 42 -1.50 8.57 -4.82
CA PRO A 42 -2.55 8.45 -5.83
C PRO A 42 -2.60 7.04 -6.45
N LEU A 43 -1.57 6.23 -6.25
CA LEU A 43 -1.47 4.87 -6.77
C LEU A 43 -1.48 3.86 -5.64
N VAL A 44 -2.32 2.83 -5.81
CA VAL A 44 -2.39 1.66 -4.95
C VAL A 44 -1.93 0.46 -5.77
N TYR A 45 -0.83 -0.17 -5.36
CA TYR A 45 -0.30 -1.34 -6.04
C TYR A 45 -0.74 -2.61 -5.32
N THR A 46 -1.28 -3.57 -6.09
CA THR A 46 -1.68 -4.88 -5.60
C THR A 46 -1.13 -5.94 -6.55
N ARG A 47 -0.44 -6.94 -5.99
CA ARG A 47 0.13 -8.05 -6.77
C ARG A 47 -0.82 -9.25 -6.69
N LEU A 48 -1.59 -9.46 -7.76
CA LEU A 48 -2.69 -10.43 -7.78
C LEU A 48 -2.29 -11.82 -8.31
N ASN A 49 -1.17 -11.94 -9.03
CA ASN A 49 -0.76 -13.18 -9.75
C ASN A 49 0.52 -13.82 -9.19
N VAL A 50 0.66 -13.89 -7.87
CA VAL A 50 1.79 -14.58 -7.20
C VAL A 50 1.25 -15.53 -6.14
N ALA A 51 1.99 -16.61 -5.87
CA ALA A 51 1.65 -17.55 -4.82
C ALA A 51 1.47 -16.81 -3.48
N ARG A 52 0.50 -17.23 -2.67
CA ARG A 52 0.18 -16.59 -1.38
C ARG A 52 1.42 -16.42 -0.49
N ALA A 53 2.25 -17.46 -0.39
CA ALA A 53 3.45 -17.45 0.43
C ALA A 53 4.44 -16.36 -0.03
N THR A 54 4.66 -16.23 -1.34
CA THR A 54 5.53 -15.19 -1.91
C THR A 54 4.97 -13.80 -1.64
N ARG A 55 3.67 -13.59 -1.80
CA ARG A 55 3.02 -12.30 -1.52
C ARG A 55 3.15 -11.89 -0.05
N THR A 56 3.05 -12.84 0.88
CA THR A 56 3.19 -12.58 2.31
C THR A 56 4.64 -12.21 2.64
N ALA A 57 5.62 -12.98 2.17
CA ALA A 57 7.03 -12.68 2.40
C ALA A 57 7.44 -11.30 1.84
N GLU A 58 7.05 -10.99 0.60
CA GLU A 58 7.30 -9.68 -0.01
C GLU A 58 6.61 -8.55 0.79
N HIS A 59 5.40 -8.78 1.32
CA HIS A 59 4.71 -7.80 2.13
C HIS A 59 5.39 -7.57 3.47
N GLU A 60 5.88 -8.63 4.11
CA GLU A 60 6.67 -8.53 5.35
C GLU A 60 7.97 -7.76 5.12
N ASP A 61 8.67 -8.01 4.01
CA ASP A 61 9.88 -7.26 3.62
C ASP A 61 9.58 -5.77 3.43
N LEU A 62 8.50 -5.45 2.70
CA LEU A 62 8.08 -4.07 2.48
C LEU A 62 7.60 -3.40 3.78
N LEU A 63 6.93 -4.14 4.65
CA LEU A 63 6.48 -3.64 5.96
C LEU A 63 7.68 -3.34 6.86
N ALA A 64 8.71 -4.19 6.84
CA ALA A 64 9.95 -3.96 7.58
C ALA A 64 10.71 -2.73 7.06
N ALA A 65 10.75 -2.53 5.74
CA ALA A 65 11.47 -1.42 5.12
C ALA A 65 10.73 -0.07 5.19
N HIS A 66 9.41 -0.06 5.05
CA HIS A 66 8.61 1.16 4.88
C HIS A 66 7.60 1.42 6.01
N GLY A 67 7.36 0.43 6.86
CA GLY A 67 6.35 0.50 7.90
C GLY A 67 4.92 0.37 7.39
N PRO A 68 3.95 0.24 8.32
CA PRO A 68 2.54 0.20 7.96
C PRO A 68 2.10 1.54 7.38
N VAL A 69 1.01 1.56 6.59
CA VAL A 69 0.37 2.81 6.14
C VAL A 69 0.01 3.67 7.37
N LYS A 70 0.87 4.64 7.66
CA LYS A 70 0.74 5.65 8.71
C LYS A 70 1.23 6.98 8.15
N LEU A 71 0.44 7.61 7.30
CA LEU A 71 0.74 8.96 6.87
C LEU A 71 0.51 9.90 8.07
N ARG A 72 1.61 10.33 8.70
CA ARG A 72 1.61 11.21 9.88
C ARG A 72 0.53 12.28 9.75
N GLU A 73 -0.39 12.34 10.71
CA GLU A 73 -1.23 13.52 10.89
C GLU A 73 -0.29 14.67 11.26
N ARG A 74 -0.09 15.62 10.34
CA ARG A 74 0.29 16.96 10.79
C ARG A 74 -0.94 17.52 11.51
N ALA A 75 -0.74 17.84 12.79
CA ALA A 75 -1.62 18.68 13.60
C ALA A 75 -1.73 20.07 12.97
#